data_AF-G3DQF0-F1
#
_entry.id   AF-G3DQF0-F1
#
_cell.length_a   1.000
_cell.length_b   1.000
_cell.length_c   1.000
_cell.angle_alpha   90.00
_cell.angle_beta   90.00
_cell.angle_gamma   90.00
#
_symmetry.space_group_name_H-M   'P 1'
#
loop_
_entity.id
_entity.type
_entity.pdbx_description
1 polymer ?
#
loop_
_entity_poly.entity_id
_entity_poly.type
_entity_poly.pdbx_seq_one_letter_code
_entity_poly.pdbx_strand_id
1 'polypeptide(L)'
;SAHHVEGDGGVGSVRHYRCGSAVPFNSMKKKIEFLDVDKGECKYTIECDGVETSTWNIKMKPTANGGSVATVECTSKGVEAKDMMLKAKDSAAEMFKTVEAHLIANPDTYN
;
A
#
# COMPACT_ATOMS: atom_id res chain seq x y z
N SER A 1 -11.16 -8.92 -0.25
CA SER A 1 -10.21 -10.04 -0.49
C SER A 1 -9.48 -9.81 -1.81
N ALA A 2 -8.21 -10.25 -1.93
CA ALA A 2 -7.48 -10.24 -3.20
C ALA A 2 -7.90 -11.46 -4.03
N HIS A 3 -8.17 -11.27 -5.31
CA HIS A 3 -8.79 -12.31 -6.15
C HIS A 3 -8.09 -12.58 -7.47
N HIS A 4 -7.36 -11.60 -8.01
CA HIS A 4 -6.66 -11.75 -9.26
C HIS A 4 -5.30 -11.05 -9.18
N VAL A 5 -4.26 -11.77 -9.61
CA VAL A 5 -2.90 -11.26 -9.72
C VAL A 5 -2.47 -11.44 -11.16
N GLU A 6 -2.20 -10.34 -11.83
CA GLU A 6 -1.54 -10.32 -13.13
C GLU A 6 -0.06 -9.97 -12.90
N GLY A 7 0.85 -10.73 -13.50
CA GLY A 7 2.29 -10.54 -13.34
C GLY A 7 2.92 -11.37 -12.22
N ASP A 8 4.22 -11.13 -12.01
CA ASP A 8 5.10 -11.90 -11.12
C ASP A 8 5.29 -11.26 -9.73
N GLY A 9 4.63 -10.14 -9.47
CA GLY A 9 4.79 -9.31 -8.27
C GLY A 9 5.75 -8.13 -8.45
N GLY A 10 6.48 -8.06 -9.56
CA GLY A 10 7.35 -6.95 -9.93
C GLY A 10 6.63 -5.79 -10.61
N VAL A 11 7.41 -4.89 -11.22
CA VAL A 11 6.88 -3.71 -11.94
C VAL A 11 5.91 -4.14 -13.04
N GLY A 12 4.75 -3.48 -13.10
CA GLY A 12 3.66 -3.79 -14.00
C GLY A 12 2.62 -4.75 -13.43
N SER A 13 2.94 -5.48 -12.36
CA SER A 13 2.01 -6.43 -11.74
C SER A 13 0.78 -5.73 -11.17
N VAL A 14 -0.40 -6.33 -11.38
CA VAL A 14 -1.70 -5.80 -10.94
C VAL A 14 -2.36 -6.77 -9.97
N ARG A 15 -2.81 -6.25 -8.82
CA ARG A 15 -3.64 -6.99 -7.87
C ARG A 15 -5.04 -6.39 -7.80
N HIS A 16 -6.03 -7.25 -7.98
CA HIS A 16 -7.45 -6.89 -7.89
C HIS A 16 -8.01 -7.31 -6.55
N TYR A 17 -8.72 -6.38 -5.92
CA TYR A 17 -9.38 -6.56 -4.64
C TYR A 17 -10.88 -6.35 -4.81
N ARG A 18 -11.65 -7.28 -4.26
CA ARG A 18 -13.07 -7.05 -4.00
C ARG A 18 -13.21 -6.48 -2.61
N CYS A 19 -13.84 -5.32 -2.54
CA CYS A 19 -14.09 -4.60 -1.31
C CYS A 19 -15.45 -4.99 -0.74
N GLY A 20 -15.53 -5.07 0.59
CA GLY A 20 -16.79 -5.29 1.30
C GLY A 20 -17.55 -3.99 1.53
N SER A 21 -18.72 -4.07 2.14
CA SER A 21 -19.61 -2.91 2.41
C SER A 21 -19.04 -1.86 3.38
N ALA A 22 -17.86 -2.10 3.96
CA ALA A 22 -17.19 -1.18 4.87
C ALA A 22 -16.51 0.01 4.15
N VAL A 23 -16.35 -0.06 2.83
CA VAL A 23 -15.77 1.02 2.02
C VAL A 23 -16.72 1.41 0.89
N PRO A 24 -16.67 2.66 0.39
CA PRO A 24 -17.65 3.17 -0.57
C PRO A 24 -17.43 2.68 -2.02
N PHE A 25 -16.52 1.75 -2.24
CA PHE A 25 -16.19 1.20 -3.57
C PHE A 25 -16.23 -0.33 -3.53
N ASN A 26 -16.65 -0.96 -4.64
CA ASN A 26 -16.80 -2.42 -4.73
C ASN A 26 -15.51 -3.12 -5.17
N SER A 27 -14.70 -2.44 -5.98
CA SER A 27 -13.44 -2.96 -6.48
C SER A 27 -12.30 -1.96 -6.30
N MET A 28 -11.09 -2.50 -6.15
CA MET A 28 -9.85 -1.76 -6.10
C MET A 28 -8.79 -2.52 -6.90
N LYS A 29 -8.07 -1.83 -7.79
CA LYS A 29 -6.91 -2.36 -8.50
C LYS A 29 -5.66 -1.65 -8.01
N LYS A 30 -4.66 -2.43 -7.61
CA LYS A 30 -3.33 -1.93 -7.25
C LYS A 30 -2.34 -2.37 -8.31
N LYS A 31 -1.62 -1.43 -8.93
CA LYS A 31 -0.58 -1.74 -9.91
C LYS A 31 0.78 -1.27 -9.42
N ILE A 32 1.79 -2.12 -9.50
CA ILE A 32 3.17 -1.77 -9.15
C ILE A 32 3.79 -0.95 -10.28
N GLU A 33 4.16 0.30 -9.99
CA GLU A 33 4.80 1.20 -10.97
C GLU A 33 6.32 1.21 -10.82
N PHE A 34 6.82 0.96 -9.61
CA PHE A 34 8.25 0.89 -9.31
C PHE A 34 8.47 -0.01 -8.10
N LEU A 35 9.55 -0.78 -8.12
CA LEU A 35 9.99 -1.61 -7.01
C LEU A 35 11.52 -1.65 -7.00
N ASP A 36 12.11 -1.22 -5.90
CA ASP A 36 13.53 -1.34 -5.60
C ASP A 36 13.64 -2.07 -4.26
N VAL A 37 13.84 -3.39 -4.35
CA VAL A 37 13.90 -4.28 -3.18
C VAL A 37 15.13 -3.93 -2.32
N ASP A 38 16.25 -3.59 -2.94
CA ASP A 38 17.50 -3.28 -2.26
C ASP A 38 17.41 -1.98 -1.46
N LYS A 39 16.68 -0.97 -1.97
CA LYS A 39 16.46 0.30 -1.28
C LYS A 39 15.18 0.36 -0.45
N GLY A 40 14.38 -0.71 -0.44
CA GLY A 40 13.10 -0.75 0.27
C GLY A 40 12.11 0.31 -0.23
N GLU A 41 12.08 0.57 -1.55
CA GLU A 41 11.18 1.55 -2.17
C GLU A 41 10.15 0.86 -3.07
N CYS A 42 8.88 1.25 -2.92
CA CYS A 42 7.78 0.74 -3.72
C CYS A 42 6.85 1.88 -4.11
N LYS A 43 6.61 2.02 -5.42
CA LYS A 43 5.59 2.92 -5.96
C LYS A 43 4.49 2.10 -6.60
N TYR A 44 3.26 2.46 -6.32
CA TYR A 44 2.09 1.82 -6.93
C TYR A 44 0.96 2.82 -7.16
N THR A 45 0.08 2.47 -8.09
CA THR A 45 -1.18 3.18 -8.31
C THR A 45 -2.35 2.38 -7.75
N ILE A 46 -3.38 3.09 -7.28
CA ILE A 46 -4.65 2.51 -6.88
C ILE A 46 -5.75 3.15 -7.72
N GLU A 47 -6.55 2.32 -8.36
CA GLU A 47 -7.80 2.66 -9.04
C GLU A 47 -8.97 2.01 -8.29
N CYS A 48 -10.03 2.76 -8.02
CA CYS A 48 -11.27 2.25 -7.44
C CYS A 48 -12.43 2.52 -8.40
N ASP A 49 -13.50 1.75 -8.29
CA ASP A 49 -14.69 1.94 -9.13
C ASP A 49 -15.21 3.38 -9.04
N GLY A 50 -15.25 4.09 -10.17
CA GLY A 50 -15.82 5.44 -10.27
C GLY A 50 -14.97 6.57 -9.67
N VAL A 51 -13.70 6.33 -9.32
CA VAL A 51 -12.81 7.31 -8.65
C VAL A 51 -11.47 7.47 -9.39
N GLU A 52 -10.89 8.67 -9.32
CA GLU A 52 -9.57 9.00 -9.83
C GLU A 52 -8.44 8.16 -9.21
N THR A 53 -7.45 7.86 -10.04
CA THR A 53 -6.24 7.12 -9.65
C THR A 53 -5.44 7.87 -8.59
N SER A 54 -5.08 7.18 -7.51
CA SER A 54 -4.10 7.67 -6.54
C SER A 54 -2.74 7.01 -6.76
N THR A 55 -1.67 7.77 -6.58
CA THR A 55 -0.29 7.30 -6.64
C THR A 55 0.29 7.29 -5.23
N TRP A 56 0.94 6.19 -4.89
CA TRP A 56 1.56 5.96 -3.59
C TRP A 56 3.04 5.66 -3.79
N ASN A 57 3.90 6.29 -3.01
CA ASN A 57 5.30 5.96 -2.90
C ASN A 57 5.65 5.69 -1.44
N ILE A 58 6.21 4.51 -1.17
CA ILE A 58 6.63 4.07 0.15
C ILE A 58 8.14 3.85 0.13
N LYS A 59 8.86 4.47 1.06
CA LYS A 59 10.29 4.30 1.25
C LYS A 59 10.56 3.85 2.68
N MET A 60 11.20 2.69 2.83
CA MET A 60 11.63 2.16 4.12
C MET A 60 13.12 2.45 4.32
N LYS A 61 13.49 3.12 5.42
CA LYS A 61 14.89 3.36 5.75
C LYS A 61 15.25 2.76 7.11
N PRO A 62 16.39 2.05 7.24
CA PRO A 62 16.81 1.52 8.53
C PRO A 62 17.19 2.64 9.49
N THR A 63 17.03 2.40 10.78
CA THR A 63 17.45 3.29 11.86
C THR A 63 18.55 2.66 12.70
N ALA A 64 19.34 3.50 13.39
CA ALA A 64 20.50 3.05 14.17
C ALA A 64 20.14 2.07 15.32
N ASN A 65 18.89 2.04 15.76
CA ASN A 65 18.39 1.13 16.79
C ASN A 65 17.91 -0.23 16.26
N GLY A 66 18.20 -0.57 14.99
CA GLY A 66 17.77 -1.82 14.36
C GLY A 66 16.33 -1.82 13.84
N GLY A 67 15.61 -0.70 13.95
CA GLY A 67 14.28 -0.51 13.39
C GLY A 67 14.29 0.07 11.96
N SER A 68 13.15 0.60 11.55
CA SER A 68 13.03 1.34 10.28
C SER A 68 12.01 2.48 10.39
N VAL A 69 12.12 3.46 9.49
CA VAL A 69 11.14 4.52 9.28
C VAL A 69 10.54 4.38 7.89
N ALA A 70 9.21 4.26 7.84
CA ALA A 70 8.42 4.28 6.61
C ALA A 70 8.04 5.72 6.27
N THR A 71 8.46 6.21 5.09
CA THR A 71 7.95 7.46 4.51
C THR A 71 6.90 7.13 3.46
N VAL A 72 5.69 7.66 3.61
CA VAL A 72 4.58 7.44 2.68
C VAL A 72 4.18 8.75 2.03
N GLU A 73 4.36 8.82 0.71
CA GLU A 73 3.96 9.94 -0.14
C GLU A 73 2.73 9.49 -0.95
N CYS A 74 1.64 10.25 -0.89
CA CYS A 74 0.41 9.96 -1.62
C CYS A 74 -0.01 11.18 -2.44
N THR A 75 -0.41 10.96 -3.68
CA THR A 75 -0.98 11.97 -4.57
C THR A 75 -2.26 11.43 -5.17
N SER A 76 -3.38 12.09 -4.88
CA SER A 76 -4.68 11.84 -5.51
C SER A 76 -5.01 12.98 -6.47
N LYS A 77 -5.66 12.65 -7.58
CA LYS A 77 -6.33 13.64 -8.44
C LYS A 77 -7.81 13.65 -8.03
N GLY A 78 -8.45 14.83 -7.93
CA GLY A 78 -9.91 14.93 -7.71
C GLY A 78 -10.46 15.89 -6.68
N VAL A 79 -11.79 16.10 -6.75
CA VAL A 79 -12.54 17.15 -6.02
C VAL A 79 -12.65 16.86 -4.51
N GLU A 80 -12.61 15.60 -4.08
CA GLU A 80 -12.68 15.18 -2.65
C GLU A 80 -11.33 14.67 -2.09
N ALA A 81 -10.21 15.04 -2.72
CA ALA A 81 -8.89 14.45 -2.49
C ALA A 81 -8.38 14.54 -1.04
N LYS A 82 -8.74 15.57 -0.26
CA LYS A 82 -8.10 15.84 1.04
C LYS A 82 -8.56 14.90 2.16
N ASP A 83 -9.86 14.69 2.32
CA ASP A 83 -10.42 13.85 3.38
C ASP A 83 -10.18 12.36 3.10
N MET A 84 -10.25 11.96 1.83
CA MET A 84 -9.85 10.62 1.40
C MET A 84 -8.37 10.36 1.67
N MET A 85 -7.49 11.34 1.42
CA MET A 85 -6.06 11.18 1.66
C MET A 85 -5.72 11.04 3.16
N LEU A 86 -6.43 11.75 4.05
CA LEU A 86 -6.24 11.60 5.50
C LEU A 86 -6.63 10.19 5.97
N LYS A 87 -7.82 9.72 5.58
CA LYS A 87 -8.28 8.35 5.90
C LYS A 87 -7.34 7.28 5.34
N ALA A 88 -6.79 7.51 4.15
CA ALA A 88 -5.88 6.56 3.54
C ALA A 88 -4.51 6.53 4.26
N LYS A 89 -4.02 7.66 4.80
CA LYS A 89 -2.82 7.69 5.65
C LYS A 89 -3.04 6.95 6.96
N ASP A 90 -4.19 7.13 7.60
CA ASP A 90 -4.53 6.41 8.83
C ASP A 90 -4.61 4.90 8.59
N SER A 91 -5.25 4.49 7.48
CA SER A 91 -5.31 3.09 7.06
C SER A 91 -3.93 2.50 6.77
N ALA A 92 -3.03 3.28 6.13
CA ALA A 92 -1.65 2.84 5.92
C ALA A 92 -0.90 2.62 7.24
N ALA A 93 -1.04 3.55 8.19
CA ALA A 93 -0.42 3.41 9.51
C ALA A 93 -0.96 2.20 10.29
N GLU A 94 -2.27 1.93 10.20
CA GLU A 94 -2.88 0.74 10.80
C GLU A 94 -2.33 -0.55 10.19
N MET A 95 -2.24 -0.63 8.86
CA MET A 95 -1.64 -1.78 8.18
C MET A 95 -0.20 -2.03 8.62
N PHE A 96 0.64 -0.99 8.71
CA PHE A 96 2.01 -1.13 9.19
C PHE A 96 2.06 -1.67 10.61
N LYS A 97 1.22 -1.17 11.52
CA LYS A 97 1.14 -1.66 12.90
C LYS A 97 0.70 -3.12 12.99
N THR A 98 -0.29 -3.52 12.18
CA THR A 98 -0.74 -4.91 12.14
C THR A 98 0.36 -5.85 11.66
N VAL A 99 1.09 -5.46 10.59
CA VAL A 99 2.20 -6.26 10.07
C VAL A 99 3.36 -6.31 11.07
N GLU A 100 3.74 -5.17 11.65
CA GLU A 100 4.79 -5.09 12.67
C GLU A 100 4.47 -5.99 13.88
N ALA A 101 3.27 -5.90 14.44
CA ALA A 101 2.85 -6.75 15.56
C ALA A 101 2.89 -8.25 15.19
N HIS A 102 2.52 -8.60 13.97
CA HIS A 102 2.61 -9.97 13.48
C HIS A 102 4.07 -10.45 13.36
N LEU A 103 4.97 -9.65 12.80
CA LEU A 103 6.39 -10.01 12.66
C LEU A 103 7.09 -10.13 14.03
N ILE A 104 6.77 -9.24 14.98
CA ILE A 104 7.28 -9.33 16.35
C ILE A 104 6.83 -10.62 17.04
N ALA A 105 5.57 -11.02 16.85
CA ALA A 105 5.02 -12.23 17.44
C ALA A 105 5.51 -13.52 16.76
N ASN A 106 6.05 -13.43 15.53
CA ASN A 106 6.46 -14.59 14.73
C ASN A 106 7.88 -14.37 14.18
N PRO A 107 8.92 -14.35 15.05
CA PRO A 107 10.26 -13.90 14.71
C PRO A 107 10.96 -14.77 13.66
N ASP A 108 10.51 -16.00 13.42
CA ASP A 108 11.07 -16.90 12.39
C ASP A 108 10.49 -16.64 10.99
N THR A 109 9.49 -15.76 10.88
CA THR A 109 8.81 -15.47 9.60
C THR A 109 9.57 -14.40 8.84
N TYR A 110 9.94 -14.69 7.59
CA TYR A 110 10.65 -13.77 6.68
C TYR A 110 12.09 -13.40 7.10
N ASN A 111 12.79 -14.29 7.80
CA ASN A 111 14.24 -14.21 8.07
C ASN A 111 15.11 -14.70 6.91
#